data_AF-W1XSK8-F1
#
_entry.id   AF-W1XSK8-F1
#
_cell.length_a   1.000
_cell.length_b   1.000
_cell.length_c   1.000
_cell.angle_alpha   90.00
_cell.angle_beta   90.00
_cell.angle_gamma   90.00
#
_symmetry.space_group_name_H-M   'P 1'
#
loop_
_entity.id
_entity.type
_entity.pdbx_description
1 polymer ?
#
loop_
_entity_poly.entity_id
_entity_poly.type
_entity_poly.pdbx_seq_one_letter_code
_entity_poly.pdbx_strand_id
1 'polypeptide(L)'
;FMFICAGLGSSTLYWGVAEWAYYYQTPGLNIAPRSQQALEFSVPYSFFHWGISAWATYTLASLIMAYHFHVRKNKGLSLSGIIAAITGVRPQGPWGKLVDLMFLIATVG
;
A
#
# COMPACT_ATOMS: atom_id res chain seq x y z
N PHE A 1 -2.41 17.93 -4.13
CA PHE A 1 -2.94 17.99 -2.76
C PHE A 1 -3.82 16.78 -2.43
N MET A 2 -4.81 16.42 -3.27
CA MET A 2 -5.75 15.34 -2.99
C MET A 2 -5.12 13.96 -2.68
N PHE A 3 -4.01 13.58 -3.33
CA PHE A 3 -3.37 12.28 -3.08
C PHE A 3 -2.73 12.15 -1.69
N ILE A 4 -2.19 13.24 -1.14
CA ILE A 4 -1.60 13.27 0.21
C ILE A 4 -2.71 13.09 1.25
N CYS A 5 -3.83 13.78 1.06
CA CYS A 5 -4.98 13.66 1.96
C CYS A 5 -5.65 12.28 1.90
N ALA A 6 -5.58 11.58 0.75
CA ALA A 6 -6.16 10.25 0.61
C ALA A 6 -5.32 9.14 1.27
N GLY A 7 -4.00 9.33 1.38
CA GLY A 7 -3.09 8.30 1.91
C GLY A 7 -2.66 8.48 3.37
N LEU A 8 -2.80 9.68 3.94
CA LEU A 8 -2.41 9.96 5.33
C LEU A 8 -3.62 9.77 6.27
N GLY A 9 -3.59 8.67 7.04
CA GLY A 9 -4.62 8.34 8.04
C GLY A 9 -4.17 8.59 9.48
N SER A 10 -5.05 8.27 10.44
CA SER A 10 -4.74 8.37 11.88
C SER A 10 -3.56 7.49 12.30
N SER A 11 -3.36 6.34 11.66
CA SER A 11 -2.22 5.45 11.89
C SER A 11 -0.88 6.12 11.55
N THR A 12 -0.83 6.95 10.50
CA THR A 12 0.39 7.66 10.12
C THR A 12 0.81 8.68 11.18
N LEU A 13 -0.16 9.32 11.86
CA LEU A 13 0.14 10.21 13.00
C LEU A 13 0.72 9.44 14.19
N TYR A 14 0.14 8.28 14.51
CA TYR A 14 0.63 7.43 15.59
C TYR A 14 2.07 6.95 15.34
N TRP A 15 2.31 6.36 14.16
CA TRP A 15 3.63 5.84 13.80
C TRP A 15 4.64 6.97 13.55
N GLY A 16 4.21 8.11 13.02
CA GLY A 16 5.09 9.28 12.83
C GLY A 16 5.77 9.77 14.11
N VAL A 17 5.15 9.55 15.28
CA VAL A 17 5.74 9.92 16.58
C VAL A 17 6.42 8.74 17.27
N ALA A 18 5.89 7.52 17.14
CA ALA A 18 6.36 6.36 17.92
C ALA A 18 7.46 5.53 17.22
N GLU A 19 7.51 5.53 15.90
CA GLU A 19 8.27 4.54 15.14
C GLU A 19 9.79 4.65 15.33
N TRP A 20 10.34 5.86 15.35
CA TRP A 20 11.79 6.07 15.58
C TRP A 20 12.24 5.49 16.93
N ALA A 21 11.41 5.61 17.97
CA ALA A 21 11.71 5.12 19.31
C ALA A 21 11.69 3.58 19.34
N TYR A 22 10.85 2.97 18.51
CA TYR A 22 10.84 1.53 18.29
C TYR A 22 12.13 1.07 17.60
N TYR A 23 12.51 1.70 16.49
CA TYR A 23 13.76 1.37 15.80
C TYR A 23 15.02 1.66 16.61
N TYR A 24 15.00 2.62 17.53
CA TYR A 24 16.11 2.83 18.45
C TYR A 24 16.28 1.68 19.47
N GLN A 25 15.17 1.08 19.91
CA GLN A 25 15.16 -0.03 20.88
C GLN A 25 15.35 -1.39 20.21
N THR A 26 14.84 -1.55 19.00
CA THR A 26 14.92 -2.78 18.21
C THR A 26 15.33 -2.45 16.77
N PRO A 27 16.59 -2.02 16.54
CA PRO A 27 17.04 -1.57 15.22
C PRO A 27 17.13 -2.69 14.18
N GLY A 28 17.19 -3.95 14.61
CA GLY A 28 17.46 -5.08 13.72
C GLY A 28 18.86 -5.00 13.11
N LEU A 29 19.07 -5.65 11.96
CA LEU A 29 20.30 -5.55 11.14
C LEU A 29 21.63 -5.80 11.89
N ASN A 30 21.59 -6.58 12.99
CA ASN A 30 22.73 -6.82 13.89
C ASN A 30 23.30 -5.53 14.54
N ILE A 31 22.51 -4.46 14.62
CA ILE A 31 22.89 -3.22 15.31
C ILE A 31 22.56 -3.35 16.80
N ALA A 32 23.47 -2.88 17.67
CA ALA A 32 23.24 -2.88 19.10
C ALA A 32 22.09 -1.92 19.48
N PRO A 33 21.07 -2.37 20.23
CA PRO A 33 20.01 -1.52 20.76
C PRO A 33 20.55 -0.31 21.53
N ARG A 34 19.85 0.82 21.44
CA ARG A 34 20.17 2.07 22.16
C ARG A 34 21.57 2.64 21.90
N SER A 35 22.22 2.21 20.83
CA SER A 35 23.52 2.75 20.41
C SER A 35 23.36 4.03 19.58
N GLN A 36 24.45 4.77 19.42
CA GLN A 36 24.51 5.91 18.50
C GLN A 36 24.12 5.49 17.07
N GLN A 37 24.61 4.32 16.62
CA GLN A 37 24.26 3.76 15.32
C GLN A 37 22.76 3.44 15.21
N ALA A 38 22.13 2.90 16.25
CA ALA A 38 20.68 2.65 16.24
C ALA A 38 19.88 3.95 16.08
N LEU A 39 20.33 5.05 16.68
CA LEU A 39 19.69 6.36 16.53
C LEU A 39 19.84 6.89 15.10
N GLU A 40 21.05 6.80 14.53
CA GLU A 40 21.35 7.23 13.16
C GLU A 40 20.53 6.47 12.12
N PHE A 41 20.29 5.17 12.32
CA PHE A 41 19.49 4.34 11.43
C PHE A 41 17.97 4.43 11.68
N SER A 42 17.53 4.88 12.86
CA SER A 42 16.10 4.94 13.21
C SER A 42 15.28 5.80 12.22
N VAL A 43 15.80 6.96 11.83
CA VAL A 43 15.09 7.90 10.94
C VAL A 43 15.10 7.42 9.48
N PRO A 44 16.23 7.00 8.89
CA PRO A 44 16.24 6.38 7.55
C PRO A 44 15.30 5.18 7.43
N TYR A 45 15.16 4.37 8.49
CA TYR A 45 14.27 3.21 8.48
C TYR A 45 12.80 3.61 8.38
N SER A 46 12.39 4.69 9.04
CA SER A 46 11.06 5.30 8.86
C SER A 46 10.85 5.77 7.43
N PHE A 47 11.82 6.46 6.84
CA PHE A 47 11.74 6.88 5.43
C PHE A 47 11.71 5.70 4.46
N PHE A 48 12.35 4.57 4.79
CA PHE A 48 12.23 3.37 3.99
C PHE A 48 10.79 2.84 4.00
N HIS A 49 10.12 2.79 5.14
CA HIS A 49 8.75 2.26 5.26
C HIS A 49 7.66 3.19 4.72
N TRP A 50 7.86 4.51 4.81
CA TRP A 50 6.82 5.50 4.45
C TRP A 50 7.18 6.39 3.26
N GLY A 51 8.40 6.25 2.74
CA GLY A 51 8.89 6.98 1.59
C GLY A 51 8.60 6.28 0.27
N ILE A 52 9.48 6.49 -0.71
CA ILE A 52 9.25 6.11 -2.10
C ILE A 52 8.92 4.61 -2.26
N SER A 53 9.51 3.74 -1.44
CA SER A 53 9.29 2.29 -1.54
C SER A 53 7.81 1.93 -1.36
N ALA A 54 7.13 2.49 -0.35
CA ALA A 54 5.73 2.25 -0.09
C ALA A 54 4.85 2.87 -1.18
N TRP A 55 5.09 4.13 -1.55
CA TRP A 55 4.30 4.82 -2.57
C TRP A 55 4.46 4.20 -3.98
N ALA A 56 5.62 3.62 -4.28
CA ALA A 56 5.85 2.91 -5.54
C ALA A 56 4.89 1.71 -5.71
N THR A 57 4.56 1.01 -4.62
CA THR A 57 3.61 -0.11 -4.68
C THR A 57 2.20 0.34 -5.08
N TYR A 58 1.74 1.50 -4.60
CA TYR A 58 0.44 2.07 -4.96
C TYR A 58 0.37 2.51 -6.42
N THR A 59 1.51 2.89 -6.99
CA THR A 59 1.61 3.30 -8.39
C THR A 59 1.23 2.16 -9.32
N LEU A 60 1.62 0.92 -8.99
CA LEU A 60 1.29 -0.27 -9.81
C LEU A 60 -0.23 -0.46 -9.94
N ALA A 61 -0.95 -0.49 -8.82
CA ALA A 61 -2.40 -0.66 -8.83
C ALA A 61 -3.11 0.54 -9.48
N SER A 62 -2.64 1.75 -9.20
CA SER A 62 -3.21 2.99 -9.73
C SER A 62 -3.07 3.09 -11.25
N LEU A 63 -1.93 2.69 -11.82
CA LEU A 63 -1.70 2.65 -13.26
C LEU A 63 -2.64 1.67 -13.97
N ILE A 64 -2.83 0.48 -13.40
CA ILE A 64 -3.73 -0.54 -13.96
C ILE A 64 -5.17 0.01 -14.01
N MET A 65 -5.62 0.62 -12.91
CA MET A 65 -6.95 1.23 -12.81
C MET A 65 -7.11 2.40 -13.80
N ALA A 66 -6.12 3.29 -13.85
CA ALA A 66 -6.14 4.45 -14.73
C ALA A 66 -6.18 4.02 -16.22
N TYR A 67 -5.40 3.01 -16.60
CA TYR A 67 -5.42 2.46 -17.95
C TYR A 67 -6.77 1.82 -18.29
N HIS A 68 -7.33 1.02 -17.38
CA HIS A 68 -8.63 0.37 -17.55
C HIS A 68 -9.76 1.38 -17.80
N PHE A 69 -9.82 2.44 -16.98
CA PHE A 69 -10.90 3.42 -17.05
C PHE A 69 -10.67 4.47 -18.13
N HIS A 70 -9.46 5.07 -18.20
CA HIS A 70 -9.21 6.22 -19.08
C HIS A 70 -8.77 5.83 -20.49
N VAL A 71 -8.03 4.73 -20.67
CA VAL A 71 -7.53 4.31 -22.00
C VAL A 71 -8.46 3.29 -22.63
N ARG A 72 -8.80 2.22 -21.91
CA ARG A 72 -9.70 1.17 -22.42
C ARG A 72 -11.17 1.54 -22.38
N LYS A 73 -11.54 2.61 -21.65
CA LYS A 73 -12.91 3.11 -21.50
C LYS A 73 -13.89 2.04 -20.97
N ASN A 74 -13.36 1.08 -20.21
CA ASN A 74 -14.17 0.05 -19.59
C ASN A 74 -15.01 0.66 -18.46
N LYS A 75 -16.19 0.08 -18.22
CA LYS A 75 -17.11 0.51 -17.16
C LYS A 75 -16.90 -0.34 -15.92
N GLY A 76 -17.00 0.31 -14.75
CA GLY A 76 -16.84 -0.34 -13.45
C GLY A 76 -15.42 -0.23 -12.91
N LEU A 77 -15.30 -0.11 -11.58
CA LEU A 77 -14.04 -0.01 -10.85
C LEU A 77 -13.81 -1.26 -9.96
N SER A 78 -14.56 -2.34 -10.18
CA SER A 78 -14.35 -3.59 -9.43
C SER A 78 -13.07 -4.28 -9.90
N LEU A 79 -12.35 -4.90 -8.98
CA LEU A 79 -11.12 -5.62 -9.29
C LEU A 79 -11.40 -6.79 -10.24
N SER A 80 -12.53 -7.48 -10.04
CA SER A 80 -13.03 -8.51 -10.96
C SER A 80 -13.25 -8.00 -12.37
N GLY A 81 -13.74 -6.77 -12.55
CA GLY A 81 -13.96 -6.15 -13.86
C GLY A 81 -12.65 -5.86 -14.59
N ILE A 82 -11.63 -5.44 -13.85
CA ILE A 82 -10.28 -5.22 -14.38
C ILE A 82 -9.67 -6.54 -14.83
N ILE A 83 -9.73 -7.57 -14.00
CA ILE A 83 -9.19 -8.90 -14.33
C ILE A 83 -9.94 -9.53 -15.50
N ALA A 84 -11.26 -9.39 -15.53
CA ALA A 84 -12.10 -9.85 -16.63
C ALA A 84 -11.70 -9.21 -17.97
N ALA A 85 -11.36 -7.92 -17.98
CA ALA A 85 -10.92 -7.22 -19.18
C ALA A 85 -9.58 -7.71 -19.74
N ILE A 86 -8.77 -8.41 -18.92
CA ILE A 86 -7.48 -8.98 -19.31
C ILE A 86 -7.63 -10.46 -19.65
N THR A 87 -8.37 -11.21 -18.83
CA THR A 87 -8.42 -12.68 -18.87
C THR A 87 -9.64 -13.25 -19.60
N GLY A 88 -10.66 -12.42 -19.88
CA GLY A 88 -11.93 -12.85 -20.47
C GLY A 88 -12.87 -13.59 -19.49
N VAL A 89 -12.49 -13.73 -18.22
CA VAL A 89 -13.33 -14.36 -17.19
C VAL A 89 -14.55 -13.48 -16.91
N ARG A 90 -15.72 -14.10 -16.67
CA ARG A 90 -16.95 -13.34 -16.38
C ARG A 90 -16.87 -12.67 -15.00
N PRO A 91 -17.03 -11.34 -14.88
CA PRO A 91 -16.98 -10.63 -13.59
C PRO A 91 -18.04 -11.14 -12.60
N GLN A 92 -19.27 -11.42 -13.06
CA GLN A 92 -20.34 -11.92 -12.19
C GLN A 92 -20.26 -13.43 -11.91
N GLY A 93 -19.27 -14.12 -12.46
CA GLY A 93 -19.03 -15.55 -12.23
C GLY A 93 -18.45 -15.83 -10.84
N PRO A 94 -18.36 -17.10 -10.43
CA PRO A 94 -17.85 -17.49 -9.10
C PRO A 94 -16.41 -16.97 -8.86
N TRP A 95 -15.56 -17.03 -9.89
CA TRP A 95 -14.19 -16.53 -9.82
C TRP A 95 -14.11 -15.01 -9.65
N GLY A 96 -14.94 -14.24 -10.36
CA GLY A 96 -14.97 -12.78 -10.21
C GLY A 96 -15.46 -12.35 -8.82
N LYS A 97 -16.49 -13.01 -8.30
CA LYS A 97 -16.99 -12.77 -6.93
C LYS A 97 -15.96 -13.11 -5.86
N LEU A 98 -15.21 -14.20 -6.02
CA LEU A 98 -14.14 -14.58 -5.09
C LEU A 98 -13.04 -13.52 -5.02
N VAL A 99 -12.65 -12.98 -6.18
CA VAL A 99 -11.65 -11.91 -6.25
C VAL A 99 -12.15 -10.64 -5.56
N ASP A 100 -13.38 -10.21 -5.84
CA ASP A 100 -13.94 -9.02 -5.20
C ASP A 100 -14.12 -9.22 -3.69
N LEU A 101 -14.46 -10.42 -3.24
CA LEU A 101 -14.54 -10.76 -1.82
C LEU A 101 -13.17 -10.67 -1.14
N MET A 102 -12.13 -11.26 -1.75
CA MET A 102 -10.75 -11.16 -1.25
C MET A 102 -10.29 -9.71 -1.16
N PHE A 103 -10.61 -8.90 -2.17
CA PHE A 103 -10.29 -7.47 -2.19
C PHE A 103 -11.01 -6.70 -1.08
N LEU A 104 -12.29 -6.98 -0.86
CA LEU A 104 -13.07 -6.40 0.25
C LEU A 104 -12.48 -6.73 1.61
N ILE A 105 -12.13 -8.01 1.83
CA ILE A 105 -11.49 -8.45 3.08
C ILE A 105 -10.15 -7.74 3.28
N ALA A 106 -9.33 -7.63 2.24
CA ALA A 106 -8.02 -6.97 2.32
C ALA A 106 -8.11 -5.45 2.54
N THR A 107 -9.21 -4.80 2.12
CA THR A 107 -9.38 -3.34 2.22
C THR A 107 -10.02 -2.93 3.56
N VAL A 108 -10.90 -3.77 4.09
CA VAL A 108 -11.65 -3.49 5.33
C VAL A 108 -10.99 -4.10 6.57
N GLY A 109 -10.29 -5.23 6.39
CA GLY A 109 -9.61 -5.95 7.47
C GLY A 109 -8.26 -5.37 7.87
#